data_AF-A0A9P9BSW5-F1
#
_entry.id   AF-A0A9P9BSW5-F1
#
_cell.length_a   1.000
_cell.length_b   1.000
_cell.length_c   1.000
_cell.angle_alpha   90.00
_cell.angle_beta   90.00
_cell.angle_gamma   90.00
#
_symmetry.space_group_name_H-M   'P 1'
#
loop_
_entity.id
_entity.type
_entity.pdbx_description
1 polymer ?
#
loop_
_entity_poly.entity_id
_entity_poly.type
_entity_poly.pdbx_seq_one_letter_code
_entity_poly.pdbx_strand_id
1 'polypeptide(L)'
;MEDAFDSESPELHESQVRDTIAELEDRIREHEVALAKLRAQPPPSRKAQQPASPVASLEVMTEAYDNLAAQAPYLPFPDSVLPALLALQKTHETVEDTRAHLTMHADLVEQAKKRLRAEQTGLKDNQALNQSLQRRIRTLKDDIANQMELSPDDVARERISELKQKSKSYDRETSKLLRSMKKFIDEHLAAMLAAEEMGGPVVGDMVDFETDDLAAGFNAQGRLKKAKDGTNQDKRQRRIDEIWGQPQEDESRDAATSGRDEATAAAADMRELTEALLNGLAQSEGDYSAAYVQIPRETAAARFLIRSKVAQFHPKDAMRLRLIDFGRELDD
;
A
#
# COMPACT_ATOMS: atom_id res chain seq x y z
N MET A 1 -42.64 42.95 8.27
CA MET A 1 -43.40 42.84 9.55
C MET A 1 -42.35 42.71 10.63
N GLU A 2 -41.55 43.78 10.80
CA GLU A 2 -40.18 43.71 11.36
C GLU A 2 -39.91 44.76 12.44
N ASP A 3 -40.88 45.60 12.82
CA ASP A 3 -40.66 46.75 13.71
C ASP A 3 -41.52 46.67 14.99
N ALA A 4 -41.38 45.60 15.78
CA ALA A 4 -42.13 45.50 17.07
C ALA A 4 -41.36 44.83 18.22
N PHE A 5 -40.04 44.66 18.11
CA PHE A 5 -39.21 44.43 19.31
C PHE A 5 -38.75 45.79 19.81
N ASP A 6 -39.72 46.51 20.35
CA ASP A 6 -39.52 47.78 21.02
C ASP A 6 -38.54 47.57 22.17
N SER A 7 -37.54 48.44 22.21
CA SER A 7 -36.50 48.52 23.21
C SER A 7 -37.10 48.85 24.59
N GLU A 8 -37.57 47.85 25.32
CA GLU A 8 -37.56 47.95 26.79
C GLU A 8 -36.12 48.28 27.19
N SER A 9 -35.96 49.41 27.86
CA SER A 9 -34.66 50.04 28.07
C SER A 9 -33.75 49.03 28.80
N PRO A 10 -32.52 48.79 28.33
CA PRO A 10 -31.59 47.85 28.98
C PRO A 10 -31.41 48.16 30.47
N GLU A 11 -31.56 49.44 30.85
CA GLU A 11 -31.57 49.92 32.22
C GLU A 11 -32.73 49.39 33.08
N LEU A 12 -33.95 49.24 32.51
CA LEU A 12 -35.12 48.69 33.20
C LEU A 12 -34.97 47.17 33.41
N HIS A 13 -34.46 46.48 32.40
CA HIS A 13 -34.15 45.05 32.50
C HIS A 13 -33.06 44.81 33.56
N GLU A 14 -32.00 45.63 33.59
CA GLU A 14 -30.97 45.56 34.63
C GLU A 14 -31.51 45.81 36.03
N SER A 15 -32.42 46.79 36.22
CA SER A 15 -33.03 47.02 37.53
C SER A 15 -33.89 45.85 37.96
N GLN A 16 -34.72 45.30 37.07
CA GLN A 16 -35.56 44.14 37.36
C GLN A 16 -34.70 42.90 37.70
N VAL A 17 -33.59 42.68 36.99
CA VAL A 17 -32.65 41.60 37.32
C VAL A 17 -32.07 41.79 38.73
N ARG A 18 -31.65 43.01 39.10
CA ARG A 18 -31.15 43.29 40.46
C ARG A 18 -32.22 43.03 41.52
N ASP A 19 -33.46 43.44 41.27
CA ASP A 19 -34.58 43.23 42.19
C ASP A 19 -34.90 41.73 42.36
N THR A 20 -34.89 40.96 41.26
CA THR A 20 -35.05 39.50 41.34
C THR A 20 -33.92 38.80 42.09
N ILE A 21 -32.67 39.25 41.93
CA ILE A 21 -31.52 38.68 42.65
C ILE A 21 -31.65 38.96 44.15
N ALA A 22 -31.98 40.19 44.52
CA ALA A 22 -32.16 40.57 45.92
C ALA A 22 -33.28 39.74 46.59
N GLU A 23 -34.41 39.54 45.89
CA GLU A 23 -35.51 38.70 46.39
C GLU A 23 -35.06 37.25 46.62
N LEU A 24 -34.36 36.65 45.66
CA LEU A 24 -33.87 35.27 45.79
C LEU A 24 -32.85 35.13 46.93
N GLU A 25 -31.95 36.10 47.09
CA GLU A 25 -30.97 36.11 48.19
C GLU A 25 -31.65 36.26 49.55
N ASP A 26 -32.65 37.12 49.67
CA ASP A 26 -33.47 37.26 50.88
C ASP A 26 -34.17 35.95 51.22
N ARG A 27 -34.78 35.28 50.23
CA ARG A 27 -35.44 33.97 50.41
C ARG A 27 -34.49 32.87 50.81
N ILE A 28 -33.31 32.81 50.18
CA ILE A 28 -32.26 31.84 50.56
C ILE A 28 -31.88 32.07 52.03
N ARG A 29 -31.64 33.31 52.43
CA ARG A 29 -31.34 33.65 53.83
C ARG A 29 -32.47 33.28 54.79
N GLU A 30 -33.73 33.53 54.43
CA GLU A 30 -34.89 33.12 55.24
C GLU A 30 -34.92 31.59 55.45
N HIS A 31 -34.72 30.82 54.38
CA HIS A 31 -34.70 29.36 54.43
C HIS A 31 -33.47 28.83 55.19
N GLU A 32 -32.30 29.43 55.03
CA GLU A 32 -31.10 29.07 55.79
C GLU A 32 -31.26 29.33 57.29
N VAL A 33 -31.87 30.46 57.67
CA VAL A 33 -32.19 30.77 59.07
C VAL A 33 -33.24 29.80 59.61
N ALA A 34 -34.26 29.43 58.83
CA ALA A 34 -35.24 28.43 59.22
C ALA A 34 -34.59 27.04 59.41
N LEU A 35 -33.70 26.64 58.51
CA LEU A 35 -32.91 25.41 58.63
C LEU A 35 -31.98 25.44 59.84
N ALA A 36 -31.33 26.56 60.10
CA ALA A 36 -30.47 26.74 61.28
C ALA A 36 -31.28 26.64 62.59
N LYS A 37 -32.47 27.22 62.64
CA LYS A 37 -33.41 27.08 63.77
C LYS A 37 -33.85 25.63 63.96
N LEU A 38 -34.19 24.91 62.89
CA LEU A 38 -34.56 23.50 62.97
C LEU A 38 -33.40 22.60 63.42
N ARG A 39 -32.16 22.91 62.99
CA ARG A 39 -30.95 22.21 63.43
C ARG A 39 -30.58 22.52 64.89
N ALA A 40 -30.88 23.73 65.36
CA ALA A 40 -30.62 24.15 66.75
C ALA A 40 -31.70 23.71 67.74
N GLN A 41 -32.91 23.37 67.25
CA GLN A 41 -33.93 22.75 68.07
C GLN A 41 -33.48 21.32 68.46
N PRO A 42 -33.46 20.98 69.76
CA PRO A 42 -33.20 19.61 70.17
C PRO A 42 -34.27 18.70 69.54
N PRO A 43 -33.91 17.46 69.12
CA PRO A 43 -34.87 16.58 68.49
C PRO A 43 -36.10 16.45 69.39
N PRO A 44 -37.32 16.60 68.84
CA PRO A 44 -38.53 16.43 69.63
C PRO A 44 -38.41 15.07 70.30
N SER A 45 -38.74 15.03 71.60
CA SER A 45 -38.69 13.83 72.44
C SER A 45 -39.74 12.81 71.96
N ARG A 46 -39.58 12.28 70.74
CA ARG A 46 -40.27 11.09 70.25
C ARG A 46 -39.63 9.93 70.99
N LYS A 47 -40.42 9.40 71.92
CA LYS A 47 -40.22 8.18 72.70
C LYS A 47 -39.16 7.28 72.08
N ALA A 48 -38.08 7.10 72.83
CA ALA A 48 -37.11 6.04 72.60
C ALA A 48 -37.86 4.72 72.33
N GLN A 49 -37.70 4.20 71.12
CA GLN A 49 -38.00 2.85 70.61
C GLN A 49 -38.57 2.96 69.20
N GLN A 50 -37.70 2.99 68.18
CA GLN A 50 -37.55 1.88 67.23
C GLN A 50 -36.17 2.03 66.54
N PRO A 51 -35.38 0.96 66.36
CA PRO A 51 -34.26 0.99 65.42
C PRO A 51 -34.84 1.24 64.03
N ALA A 52 -34.35 2.24 63.31
CA ALA A 52 -34.87 2.64 62.01
C ALA A 52 -34.84 1.45 61.04
N SER A 53 -35.97 0.76 60.88
CA SER A 53 -36.15 -0.16 59.77
C SER A 53 -36.15 0.70 58.49
N PRO A 54 -35.58 0.21 57.38
CA PRO A 54 -35.56 0.98 56.13
C PRO A 54 -36.96 1.39 55.67
N VAL A 55 -37.98 0.61 56.05
CA VAL A 55 -39.40 0.86 55.76
C VAL A 55 -39.93 2.07 56.52
N ALA A 56 -39.66 2.20 57.83
CA ALA A 56 -40.12 3.34 58.62
C ALA A 56 -39.50 4.67 58.16
N SER A 57 -38.25 4.64 57.70
CA SER A 57 -37.60 5.83 57.12
C SER A 57 -38.21 6.23 55.77
N LEU A 58 -38.61 5.26 54.95
CA LEU A 58 -39.30 5.52 53.69
C LEU A 58 -40.70 6.09 53.93
N GLU A 59 -41.45 5.56 54.89
CA GLU A 59 -42.78 6.09 55.26
C GLU A 59 -42.72 7.56 55.72
N VAL A 60 -41.74 7.90 56.55
CA VAL A 60 -41.52 9.30 56.97
C VAL A 60 -41.12 10.19 55.78
N MET A 61 -40.31 9.67 54.85
CA MET A 61 -39.95 10.41 53.63
C MET A 61 -41.16 10.60 52.70
N THR A 62 -41.99 9.56 52.50
CA THR A 62 -43.20 9.67 51.67
C THR A 62 -44.19 10.67 52.27
N GLU A 63 -44.43 10.62 53.57
CA GLU A 63 -45.28 11.63 54.24
C GLU A 63 -44.70 13.04 54.09
N ALA A 64 -43.38 13.20 54.18
CA ALA A 64 -42.75 14.51 53.97
C ALA A 64 -42.90 15.01 52.53
N TYR A 65 -42.76 14.14 51.53
CA TYR A 65 -42.96 14.49 50.12
C TYR A 65 -44.43 14.79 49.80
N ASP A 66 -45.38 14.05 50.36
CA ASP A 66 -46.81 14.30 50.19
C ASP A 66 -47.21 15.65 50.82
N ASN A 67 -46.65 15.96 52.00
CA ASN A 67 -46.84 17.26 52.64
C ASN A 67 -46.20 18.41 51.85
N LEU A 68 -45.03 18.18 51.23
CA LEU A 68 -44.38 19.17 50.37
C LEU A 68 -45.17 19.41 49.09
N ALA A 69 -45.71 18.36 48.47
CA ALA A 69 -46.53 18.45 47.26
C ALA A 69 -47.86 19.18 47.50
N ALA A 70 -48.40 19.12 48.72
CA ALA A 70 -49.59 19.86 49.13
C ALA A 70 -49.34 21.35 49.37
N GLN A 71 -48.08 21.77 49.53
CA GLN A 71 -47.72 23.19 49.69
C GLN A 71 -47.63 23.87 48.33
N ALA A 72 -48.10 25.12 48.27
CA ALA A 72 -48.00 25.92 47.06
C ALA A 72 -46.52 26.17 46.73
N PRO A 73 -46.07 25.89 45.48
CA PRO A 73 -44.71 26.18 45.08
C PRO A 73 -44.46 27.69 45.10
N TYR A 74 -43.20 28.06 45.31
CA TYR A 74 -42.79 29.45 45.18
C TYR A 74 -43.04 29.95 43.76
N LEU A 75 -43.76 31.06 43.66
CA LEU A 75 -43.97 31.79 42.41
C LEU A 75 -43.28 33.16 42.55
N PRO A 76 -42.40 33.56 41.61
CA PRO A 76 -41.82 34.89 41.65
C PRO A 76 -42.89 35.98 41.42
N PHE A 77 -42.58 37.23 41.75
CA PHE A 77 -43.44 38.38 41.47
C PHE A 77 -43.72 38.53 39.95
N PRO A 78 -44.86 39.13 39.55
CA PRO A 78 -45.29 39.17 38.14
C PRO A 78 -44.32 39.90 37.20
N ASP A 79 -43.58 40.89 37.71
CA ASP A 79 -42.57 41.65 36.93
C ASP A 79 -41.19 40.99 36.96
N SER A 80 -41.09 39.75 37.44
CA SER A 80 -39.82 39.03 37.55
C SER A 80 -39.34 38.54 36.19
N VAL A 81 -38.06 38.80 35.89
CA VAL A 81 -37.40 38.32 34.67
C VAL A 81 -37.02 36.82 34.77
N LEU A 82 -37.16 36.20 35.95
CA LEU A 82 -36.68 34.84 36.21
C LEU A 82 -37.30 33.77 35.29
N PRO A 83 -38.63 33.74 35.03
CA PRO A 83 -39.21 32.78 34.10
C PRO A 83 -38.66 32.93 32.68
N ALA A 84 -38.42 34.17 32.23
CA ALA A 84 -37.87 34.46 30.91
C ALA A 84 -36.39 34.04 30.79
N LEU A 85 -35.57 34.34 31.81
CA LEU A 85 -34.17 33.92 31.87
C LEU A 85 -34.03 32.40 31.94
N LEU A 86 -34.87 31.74 32.72
CA LEU A 86 -34.87 30.28 32.83
C LEU A 86 -35.32 29.62 31.52
N ALA A 87 -36.36 30.16 30.87
CA ALA A 87 -36.77 29.72 29.54
C ALA A 87 -35.62 29.90 28.54
N LEU A 88 -34.95 31.04 28.52
CA LEU A 88 -33.81 31.31 27.65
C LEU A 88 -32.66 30.33 27.91
N GLN A 89 -32.27 30.14 29.18
CA GLN A 89 -31.22 29.20 29.55
C GLN A 89 -31.57 27.77 29.13
N LYS A 90 -32.80 27.32 29.40
CA LYS A 90 -33.26 25.98 29.00
C LYS A 90 -33.33 25.81 27.50
N THR A 91 -33.83 26.79 26.76
CA THR A 91 -33.80 26.73 25.29
C THR A 91 -32.36 26.66 24.78
N HIS A 92 -31.43 27.45 25.34
CA HIS A 92 -30.03 27.40 24.95
C HIS A 92 -29.39 26.02 25.23
N GLU A 93 -29.60 25.47 26.44
CA GLU A 93 -29.16 24.12 26.82
C GLU A 93 -29.71 23.08 25.84
N THR A 94 -31.02 23.09 25.55
CA THR A 94 -31.62 22.15 24.60
C THR A 94 -31.10 22.31 23.17
N VAL A 95 -30.76 23.52 22.74
CA VAL A 95 -30.17 23.77 21.41
C VAL A 95 -28.75 23.20 21.35
N GLU A 96 -27.93 23.40 22.39
CA GLU A 96 -26.60 22.82 22.45
C GLU A 96 -26.64 21.29 22.55
N ASP A 97 -27.52 20.73 23.36
CA ASP A 97 -27.73 19.28 23.47
C ASP A 97 -28.16 18.67 22.14
N THR A 98 -29.15 19.29 21.47
CA THR A 98 -29.61 18.80 20.16
C THR A 98 -28.53 18.89 19.08
N ARG A 99 -27.69 19.92 19.11
CA ARG A 99 -26.51 20.02 18.23
C ARG A 99 -25.51 18.89 18.50
N ALA A 100 -25.21 18.61 19.77
CA ALA A 100 -24.34 17.50 20.14
C ALA A 100 -24.92 16.14 19.73
N HIS A 101 -26.23 15.95 19.87
CA HIS A 101 -26.89 14.73 19.40
C HIS A 101 -26.88 14.60 17.87
N LEU A 102 -27.07 15.70 17.14
CA LEU A 102 -27.01 15.70 15.67
C LEU A 102 -25.62 15.31 15.17
N THR A 103 -24.54 15.80 15.79
CA THR A 103 -23.18 15.42 15.40
C THR A 103 -22.91 13.94 15.68
N MET A 104 -23.31 13.42 16.84
CA MET A 104 -23.21 11.99 17.15
C MET A 104 -23.98 11.11 16.16
N HIS A 105 -25.20 11.51 15.79
CA HIS A 105 -26.01 10.75 14.84
C HIS A 105 -25.51 10.88 13.40
N ALA A 106 -24.88 11.99 13.02
CA ALA A 106 -24.30 12.16 11.68
C ALA A 106 -23.25 11.07 11.39
N ASP A 107 -22.38 10.78 12.37
CA ASP A 107 -21.37 9.73 12.24
C ASP A 107 -22.00 8.34 12.08
N LEU A 108 -23.04 8.02 12.86
CA LEU A 108 -23.77 6.77 12.76
C LEU A 108 -24.45 6.61 11.39
N VAL A 109 -25.02 7.69 10.86
CA VAL A 109 -25.64 7.70 9.54
C VAL A 109 -24.60 7.49 8.44
N GLU A 110 -23.43 8.12 8.52
CA GLU A 110 -22.35 7.90 7.56
C GLU A 110 -21.81 6.46 7.63
N GLN A 111 -21.66 5.89 8.82
CA GLN A 111 -21.30 4.49 8.99
C GLN A 111 -22.36 3.55 8.38
N ALA A 112 -23.65 3.81 8.61
CA ALA A 112 -24.74 3.04 8.03
C ALA A 112 -24.75 3.12 6.50
N LYS A 113 -24.54 4.31 5.92
CA LYS A 113 -24.41 4.48 4.46
C LYS A 113 -23.21 3.72 3.89
N LYS A 114 -22.05 3.76 4.57
CA LYS A 114 -20.86 2.99 4.14
C LYS A 114 -21.14 1.49 4.15
N ARG A 115 -21.77 0.97 5.20
CA ARG A 115 -22.21 -0.44 5.28
C ARG A 115 -23.18 -0.78 4.15
N LEU A 116 -24.18 0.06 3.91
CA LEU A 116 -25.14 -0.15 2.83
C LEU A 116 -24.46 -0.23 1.45
N ARG A 117 -23.47 0.65 1.18
CA ARG A 117 -22.71 0.61 -0.08
C ARG A 117 -21.91 -0.67 -0.22
N ALA A 118 -21.25 -1.13 0.85
CA ALA A 118 -20.49 -2.38 0.85
C ALA A 118 -21.39 -3.60 0.60
N GLU A 119 -22.56 -3.66 1.24
CA GLU A 119 -23.54 -4.72 1.01
C GLU A 119 -24.11 -4.67 -0.42
N GLN A 120 -24.34 -3.49 -0.98
CA GLN A 120 -24.78 -3.33 -2.36
C GLN A 120 -23.73 -3.81 -3.37
N THR A 121 -22.44 -3.53 -3.14
CA THR A 121 -21.37 -4.06 -3.98
C THR A 121 -21.27 -5.57 -3.85
N GLY A 122 -21.32 -6.11 -2.62
CA GLY A 122 -21.32 -7.55 -2.38
C GLY A 122 -22.50 -8.26 -3.04
N LEU A 123 -23.69 -7.65 -3.04
CA LEU A 123 -24.86 -8.19 -3.74
C LEU A 123 -24.64 -8.26 -5.25
N LYS A 124 -24.06 -7.21 -5.86
CA LYS A 124 -23.76 -7.19 -7.30
C LYS A 124 -22.74 -8.27 -7.68
N ASP A 125 -21.69 -8.42 -6.88
CA ASP A 125 -20.66 -9.43 -7.10
C ASP A 125 -21.25 -10.84 -7.00
N ASN A 126 -22.09 -11.10 -5.99
CA ASN A 126 -22.81 -12.37 -5.85
C ASN A 126 -23.75 -12.64 -7.02
N GLN A 127 -24.43 -11.61 -7.56
CA GLN A 127 -25.26 -11.76 -8.75
C GLN A 127 -24.42 -12.09 -9.99
N ALA A 128 -23.29 -11.42 -10.18
CA ALA A 128 -22.37 -11.69 -11.29
C ALA A 128 -21.79 -13.11 -11.19
N LEU A 129 -21.41 -13.55 -9.99
CA LEU A 129 -20.95 -14.91 -9.71
C LEU A 129 -22.05 -15.93 -10.03
N ASN A 130 -23.28 -15.70 -9.57
CA ASN A 130 -24.42 -16.58 -9.86
C ASN A 130 -24.67 -16.69 -11.37
N GLN A 131 -24.64 -15.57 -12.10
CA GLN A 131 -24.76 -15.60 -13.57
C GLN A 131 -23.62 -16.38 -14.23
N SER A 132 -22.38 -16.21 -13.77
CA SER A 132 -21.22 -16.96 -14.26
C SER A 132 -21.37 -18.47 -14.02
N LEU A 133 -21.78 -18.86 -12.81
CA LEU A 133 -22.05 -20.26 -12.47
C LEU A 133 -23.18 -20.83 -13.30
N GLN A 134 -24.28 -20.10 -13.50
CA GLN A 134 -25.37 -20.55 -14.36
C GLN A 134 -24.93 -20.74 -15.81
N ARG A 135 -24.09 -19.83 -16.35
CA ARG A 135 -23.50 -20.01 -17.68
C ARG A 135 -22.64 -21.27 -17.74
N ARG A 136 -21.75 -21.47 -16.77
CA ARG A 136 -20.90 -22.67 -16.71
C ARG A 136 -21.71 -23.95 -16.58
N ILE A 137 -22.77 -23.97 -15.77
CA ILE A 137 -23.67 -25.13 -15.65
C ILE A 137 -24.34 -25.42 -17.00
N ARG A 138 -24.77 -24.38 -17.75
CA ARG A 138 -25.34 -24.56 -19.09
C ARG A 138 -24.29 -25.12 -20.05
N THR A 139 -23.11 -24.50 -20.13
CA THR A 139 -22.01 -25.00 -20.98
C THR A 139 -21.65 -26.43 -20.65
N LEU A 140 -21.52 -26.80 -19.37
CA LEU A 140 -21.23 -28.19 -18.99
C LEU A 140 -22.36 -29.16 -19.37
N LYS A 141 -23.63 -28.74 -19.28
CA LYS A 141 -24.75 -29.57 -19.74
C LYS A 141 -24.74 -29.75 -21.24
N ASP A 142 -24.43 -28.68 -21.98
CA ASP A 142 -24.31 -28.72 -23.44
C ASP A 142 -23.10 -29.59 -23.85
N ASP A 143 -21.97 -29.47 -23.16
CA ASP A 143 -20.78 -30.30 -23.36
C ASP A 143 -21.06 -31.78 -23.10
N ILE A 144 -21.79 -32.10 -22.02
CA ILE A 144 -22.20 -33.49 -21.73
C ILE A 144 -23.15 -34.00 -22.82
N ALA A 145 -24.11 -33.19 -23.28
CA ALA A 145 -25.00 -33.56 -24.36
C ALA A 145 -24.24 -33.83 -25.66
N ASN A 146 -23.29 -32.94 -26.02
CA ASN A 146 -22.42 -33.12 -27.17
C ASN A 146 -21.54 -34.38 -27.01
N GLN A 147 -20.96 -34.63 -25.84
CA GLN A 147 -20.16 -35.83 -25.58
C GLN A 147 -21.00 -37.12 -25.64
N MET A 148 -22.29 -37.08 -25.36
CA MET A 148 -23.19 -38.22 -25.57
C MET A 148 -23.47 -38.49 -27.05
N GLU A 149 -23.37 -37.47 -27.91
CA GLU A 149 -23.55 -37.59 -29.37
C GLU A 149 -22.25 -38.02 -30.08
N LEU A 150 -21.07 -37.71 -29.52
CA LEU A 150 -19.77 -38.10 -30.09
C LEU A 150 -19.29 -39.49 -29.63
N SER A 151 -18.68 -40.26 -30.54
CA SER A 151 -18.01 -41.51 -30.22
C SER A 151 -16.77 -41.25 -29.33
N PRO A 152 -16.44 -42.13 -28.36
CA PRO A 152 -15.25 -41.97 -27.54
C PRO A 152 -13.93 -41.83 -28.33
N ASP A 153 -13.87 -42.41 -29.53
CA ASP A 153 -12.72 -42.26 -30.45
C ASP A 153 -12.60 -40.84 -31.03
N ASP A 154 -13.73 -40.16 -31.26
CA ASP A 154 -13.75 -38.80 -31.78
C ASP A 154 -13.34 -37.80 -30.69
N VAL A 155 -13.75 -38.03 -29.45
CA VAL A 155 -13.33 -37.25 -28.26
C VAL A 155 -11.81 -37.36 -28.04
N ALA A 156 -11.24 -38.56 -28.21
CA ALA A 156 -9.80 -38.76 -28.09
C ALA A 156 -9.03 -37.99 -29.18
N ARG A 157 -9.52 -37.99 -30.42
CA ARG A 157 -8.92 -37.23 -31.54
C ARG A 157 -8.98 -35.73 -31.32
N GLU A 158 -10.09 -35.22 -30.80
CA GLU A 158 -10.25 -33.80 -30.48
C GLU A 158 -9.25 -33.36 -29.40
N ARG A 159 -9.14 -34.10 -28.29
CA ARG A 159 -8.14 -33.81 -27.25
C ARG A 159 -6.70 -33.84 -27.77
N ILE A 160 -6.37 -34.81 -28.62
CA ILE A 160 -5.05 -34.87 -29.25
C ILE A 160 -4.83 -33.64 -30.15
N SER A 161 -5.86 -33.18 -30.86
CA SER A 161 -5.77 -31.99 -31.71
C SER A 161 -5.58 -30.71 -30.90
N GLU A 162 -6.27 -30.58 -29.76
CA GLU A 162 -6.10 -29.46 -28.83
C GLU A 162 -4.70 -29.43 -28.23
N LEU A 163 -4.19 -30.56 -27.75
CA LEU A 163 -2.82 -30.65 -27.23
C LEU A 163 -1.79 -30.30 -28.30
N LYS A 164 -1.99 -30.77 -29.54
CA LYS A 164 -1.13 -30.37 -30.67
C LYS A 164 -1.22 -28.88 -30.97
N GLN A 165 -2.40 -28.27 -30.83
CA GLN A 165 -2.55 -26.83 -31.03
C GLN A 165 -1.86 -26.02 -29.92
N LYS A 166 -1.97 -26.46 -28.67
CA LYS A 166 -1.28 -25.86 -27.52
C LYS A 166 0.24 -25.99 -27.63
N SER A 167 0.74 -27.16 -28.00
CA SER A 167 2.17 -27.35 -28.30
C SER A 167 2.65 -26.39 -29.38
N LYS A 168 1.90 -26.25 -30.49
CA LYS A 168 2.21 -25.29 -31.55
C LYS A 168 2.17 -23.83 -31.08
N SER A 169 1.29 -23.44 -30.15
CA SER A 169 1.29 -22.08 -29.61
C SER A 169 2.50 -21.84 -28.72
N TYR A 170 2.86 -22.79 -27.85
CA TYR A 170 4.07 -22.69 -27.04
C TYR A 170 5.33 -22.62 -27.89
N ASP A 171 5.45 -23.44 -28.94
CA ASP A 171 6.60 -23.38 -29.86
C ASP A 171 6.73 -22.00 -30.52
N ARG A 172 5.61 -21.37 -30.89
CA ARG A 172 5.58 -20.03 -31.49
C ARG A 172 5.98 -18.95 -30.49
N GLU A 173 5.48 -19.02 -29.27
CA GLU A 173 5.80 -18.08 -28.19
C GLU A 173 7.27 -18.20 -27.78
N THR A 174 7.77 -19.42 -27.59
CA THR A 174 9.19 -19.70 -27.32
C THR A 174 10.08 -19.17 -28.43
N SER A 175 9.72 -19.42 -29.70
CA SER A 175 10.47 -18.89 -30.86
C SER A 175 10.45 -17.36 -30.92
N LYS A 176 9.36 -16.71 -30.48
CA LYS A 176 9.27 -15.25 -30.41
C LYS A 176 10.14 -14.71 -29.28
N LEU A 177 10.09 -15.34 -28.11
CA LEU A 177 10.87 -14.97 -26.93
C LEU A 177 12.37 -15.11 -27.19
N LEU A 178 12.82 -16.23 -27.77
CA LEU A 178 14.22 -16.46 -28.13
C LEU A 178 14.72 -15.42 -29.13
N ARG A 179 13.88 -15.01 -30.10
CA ARG A 179 14.23 -13.94 -31.04
C ARG A 179 14.36 -12.58 -30.36
N SER A 180 13.43 -12.21 -29.47
CA SER A 180 13.55 -10.96 -28.71
C SER A 180 14.74 -10.96 -27.76
N MET A 181 15.05 -12.11 -27.13
CA MET A 181 16.22 -12.25 -26.26
C MET A 181 17.52 -12.09 -27.06
N LYS A 182 17.64 -12.75 -28.22
CA LYS A 182 18.79 -12.59 -29.11
C LYS A 182 18.99 -11.15 -29.56
N LYS A 183 17.89 -10.45 -29.88
CA LYS A 183 17.91 -9.03 -30.24
C LYS A 183 18.37 -8.14 -29.07
N PHE A 184 17.84 -8.37 -27.87
CA PHE A 184 18.24 -7.64 -26.67
C PHE A 184 19.73 -7.84 -26.34
N ILE A 185 20.24 -9.07 -26.50
CA ILE A 185 21.66 -9.35 -26.30
C ILE A 185 22.52 -8.52 -27.27
N ASP A 186 22.19 -8.50 -28.56
CA ASP A 186 22.98 -7.76 -29.56
C ASP A 186 22.90 -6.25 -29.40
N GLU A 187 21.71 -5.71 -29.15
CA GLU A 187 21.47 -4.27 -29.18
C GLU A 187 21.87 -3.56 -27.89
N HIS A 188 21.77 -4.24 -26.74
CA HIS A 188 21.97 -3.62 -25.44
C HIS A 188 23.06 -4.30 -24.62
N LEU A 189 23.03 -5.62 -24.53
CA LEU A 189 23.89 -6.33 -23.58
C LEU A 189 25.33 -6.50 -24.08
N ALA A 190 25.51 -6.65 -25.39
CA ALA A 190 26.79 -6.90 -26.04
C ALA A 190 27.85 -5.83 -25.73
N ALA A 191 27.50 -4.56 -25.95
CA ALA A 191 28.40 -3.43 -25.72
C ALA A 191 28.75 -3.27 -24.23
N MET A 192 27.78 -3.47 -23.34
CA MET A 192 28.01 -3.41 -21.89
C MET A 192 28.89 -4.57 -21.40
N LEU A 193 28.67 -5.79 -21.89
CA LEU A 193 29.48 -6.95 -21.51
C LEU A 193 30.93 -6.81 -21.99
N ALA A 194 31.13 -6.34 -23.23
CA ALA A 194 32.46 -6.03 -23.75
C ALA A 194 33.18 -4.96 -22.92
N ALA A 195 32.45 -3.93 -22.47
CA ALA A 195 33.02 -2.93 -21.57
C ALA A 195 33.46 -3.55 -20.23
N GLU A 196 32.67 -4.43 -19.62
CA GLU A 196 33.03 -5.11 -18.37
C GLU A 196 34.26 -6.02 -18.55
N GLU A 197 34.36 -6.76 -19.66
CA GLU A 197 35.52 -7.62 -19.97
C GLU A 197 36.81 -6.80 -20.16
N MET A 198 36.69 -5.60 -20.73
CA MET A 198 37.77 -4.63 -20.89
C MET A 198 38.08 -3.82 -19.62
N GLY A 199 37.45 -4.13 -18.48
CA GLY A 199 37.67 -3.46 -17.18
C GLY A 199 36.94 -2.14 -17.01
N GLY A 200 35.91 -1.91 -17.82
CA GLY A 200 34.97 -0.80 -17.76
C GLY A 200 33.89 -0.97 -16.67
N PRO A 201 32.84 -0.13 -16.69
CA PRO A 201 31.77 -0.19 -15.70
C PRO A 201 31.04 -1.54 -15.76
N VAL A 202 30.57 -2.00 -14.61
CA VAL A 202 29.81 -3.26 -14.49
C VAL A 202 28.46 -3.11 -15.20
N VAL A 203 28.02 -4.16 -15.92
CA VAL A 203 26.76 -4.12 -16.70
C VAL A 203 25.58 -3.73 -15.80
N GLY A 204 24.88 -2.63 -16.10
CA GLY A 204 23.72 -2.15 -15.33
C GLY A 204 23.99 -1.05 -14.29
N ASP A 205 25.25 -0.64 -14.07
CA ASP A 205 25.57 0.51 -13.21
C ASP A 205 25.47 1.86 -13.96
N MET A 206 25.52 1.85 -15.30
CA MET A 206 25.28 3.02 -16.15
C MET A 206 24.06 2.78 -17.04
N VAL A 207 23.16 3.77 -17.10
CA VAL A 207 21.85 3.67 -17.78
C VAL A 207 21.95 3.96 -19.28
N ASP A 208 22.91 4.80 -19.69
CA ASP A 208 23.11 5.22 -21.08
C ASP A 208 24.57 4.93 -21.50
N PHE A 209 24.82 3.76 -22.10
CA PHE A 209 26.13 3.37 -22.65
C PHE A 209 26.04 3.30 -24.17
N GLU A 210 26.84 4.11 -24.88
CA GLU A 210 26.87 4.11 -26.35
C GLU A 210 28.08 3.33 -26.88
N THR A 211 28.00 2.78 -28.10
CA THR A 211 29.12 2.02 -28.71
C THR A 211 30.40 2.85 -28.87
N ASP A 212 30.27 4.17 -28.93
CA ASP A 212 31.38 5.10 -29.06
C ASP A 212 32.19 5.23 -27.74
N ASP A 213 31.56 4.96 -26.59
CA ASP A 213 32.20 4.92 -25.26
C ASP A 213 33.14 3.71 -25.11
N LEU A 214 32.84 2.61 -25.80
CA LEU A 214 33.68 1.41 -25.84
C LEU A 214 35.01 1.69 -26.56
N ALA A 215 34.98 2.48 -27.64
CA ALA A 215 36.17 2.83 -28.43
C ALA A 215 37.12 3.81 -27.69
N ALA A 216 36.60 4.61 -26.74
CA ALA A 216 37.40 5.53 -25.94
C ALA A 216 38.30 4.84 -24.89
N GLY A 217 37.96 3.60 -24.51
CA GLY A 217 38.68 2.78 -23.53
C GLY A 217 38.52 3.24 -22.08
N PHE A 218 38.71 2.31 -21.15
CA PHE A 218 38.51 2.53 -19.71
C PHE A 218 39.83 2.52 -18.95
N ASN A 219 39.89 3.27 -17.84
CA ASN A 219 40.98 3.13 -16.88
C ASN A 219 40.75 1.94 -15.95
N ALA A 220 41.76 1.51 -15.19
CA ALA A 220 41.67 0.41 -14.23
C ALA A 220 40.66 0.64 -13.05
N GLN A 221 39.96 1.78 -13.03
CA GLN A 221 38.91 2.12 -12.09
C GLN A 221 37.52 2.22 -12.77
N GLY A 222 37.37 1.72 -14.00
CA GLY A 222 36.09 1.66 -14.73
C GLY A 222 35.57 2.99 -15.26
N ARG A 223 36.40 4.05 -15.28
CA ARG A 223 36.00 5.38 -15.79
C ARG A 223 36.50 5.58 -17.23
N LEU A 224 35.66 6.21 -18.05
CA LEU A 224 35.97 6.65 -19.42
C LEU A 224 37.28 7.45 -19.45
N LYS A 225 38.22 7.00 -20.29
CA LYS A 225 39.49 7.70 -20.51
C LYS A 225 39.21 8.91 -21.41
N LYS A 226 39.20 10.11 -20.83
CA LYS A 226 39.09 11.34 -21.62
C LYS A 226 40.25 11.42 -22.63
N ALA A 227 39.93 11.47 -23.92
CA ALA A 227 40.88 11.82 -24.96
C ALA A 227 41.48 13.19 -24.62
N LYS A 228 42.80 13.22 -24.44
CA LYS A 228 43.51 14.42 -24.01
C LYS A 228 43.77 15.31 -25.22
N ASP A 229 42.84 16.21 -25.50
CA ASP A 229 43.07 17.33 -26.40
C ASP A 229 43.91 18.40 -25.69
N GLY A 230 44.91 18.97 -26.37
CA GLY A 230 45.65 20.16 -25.91
C GLY A 230 47.06 19.96 -25.33
N THR A 231 48.07 20.06 -26.20
CA THR A 231 49.41 20.67 -26.04
C THR A 231 49.89 21.10 -24.64
N ASN A 232 51.00 20.51 -24.17
CA ASN A 232 52.11 21.33 -23.65
C ASN A 232 53.45 20.57 -23.75
N GLN A 233 54.42 21.21 -24.40
CA GLN A 233 55.80 20.76 -24.53
C GLN A 233 56.55 20.93 -23.19
N ASP A 234 57.69 20.21 -23.08
CA ASP A 234 58.73 20.33 -22.04
C ASP A 234 58.48 19.73 -20.65
N LYS A 235 58.94 18.47 -20.48
CA LYS A 235 60.17 18.16 -19.70
C LYS A 235 60.45 16.64 -19.68
N ARG A 236 61.45 16.26 -20.48
CA ARG A 236 62.51 15.25 -20.21
C ARG A 236 62.09 13.98 -19.44
N GLN A 237 61.91 12.90 -20.18
CA GLN A 237 62.65 11.63 -20.06
C GLN A 237 62.14 10.66 -21.14
N ARG A 238 62.88 10.55 -22.25
CA ARG A 238 62.65 9.48 -23.23
C ARG A 238 63.11 8.17 -22.60
N ARG A 239 62.20 7.21 -22.43
CA ARG A 239 62.51 5.84 -22.03
C ARG A 239 62.98 5.07 -23.27
N ILE A 240 63.81 4.07 -23.02
CA ILE A 240 64.83 3.51 -23.93
C ILE A 240 64.22 2.60 -25.02
N ASP A 241 62.90 2.61 -25.17
CA ASP A 241 62.18 1.71 -26.09
C ASP A 241 62.02 2.30 -27.51
N GLU A 242 62.39 3.57 -27.73
CA GLU A 242 62.36 4.22 -29.07
C GLU A 242 63.53 3.82 -29.99
N ILE A 243 64.42 2.91 -29.57
CA ILE A 243 65.60 2.47 -30.35
C ILE A 243 65.33 1.20 -31.17
N TRP A 244 64.23 0.49 -30.92
CA TRP A 244 63.86 -0.70 -31.70
C TRP A 244 62.61 -0.41 -32.52
N GLY A 245 62.83 0.03 -33.75
CA GLY A 245 61.79 0.48 -34.67
C GLY A 245 60.77 -0.60 -35.02
N GLN A 246 59.50 -0.20 -34.95
CA GLN A 246 58.44 -0.64 -35.86
C GLN A 246 57.54 0.57 -36.17
N PRO A 247 56.97 0.63 -37.39
CA PRO A 247 56.44 1.85 -37.95
C PRO A 247 55.13 2.25 -37.29
N GLN A 248 54.95 3.57 -37.14
CA GLN A 248 53.66 4.22 -36.96
C GLN A 248 52.70 3.72 -38.05
N GLU A 249 51.77 2.87 -37.66
CA GLU A 249 50.50 2.73 -38.36
C GLU A 249 49.47 3.58 -37.61
N ASP A 250 48.67 4.28 -38.40
CA ASP A 250 47.69 5.29 -37.98
C ASP A 250 46.63 4.71 -37.02
N GLU A 251 46.86 4.81 -35.71
CA GLU A 251 45.90 4.44 -34.63
C GLU A 251 44.62 5.31 -34.57
N SER A 252 44.26 5.99 -35.66
CA SER A 252 43.09 6.88 -35.69
C SER A 252 41.87 6.28 -36.41
N ARG A 253 41.99 5.09 -37.02
CA ARG A 253 40.90 4.45 -37.78
C ARG A 253 40.48 3.06 -37.31
N ASP A 254 41.28 2.37 -36.49
CA ASP A 254 41.01 0.99 -36.05
C ASP A 254 40.30 0.85 -34.69
N ALA A 255 40.12 1.94 -33.94
CA ALA A 255 39.44 1.88 -32.63
C ALA A 255 37.92 1.61 -32.74
N ALA A 256 37.28 2.07 -33.82
CA ALA A 256 35.83 1.90 -34.04
C ALA A 256 35.48 0.50 -34.55
N THR A 257 36.37 -0.15 -35.31
CA THR A 257 36.24 -1.55 -35.73
C THR A 257 36.54 -2.49 -34.56
N SER A 258 37.61 -2.23 -33.80
CA SER A 258 38.00 -3.04 -32.63
C SER A 258 36.91 -3.12 -31.55
N GLY A 259 36.26 -1.99 -31.20
CA GLY A 259 35.16 -2.00 -30.24
C GLY A 259 33.91 -2.76 -30.73
N ARG A 260 33.64 -2.73 -32.04
CA ARG A 260 32.52 -3.47 -32.63
C ARG A 260 32.77 -4.97 -32.64
N ASP A 261 34.02 -5.37 -32.89
CA ASP A 261 34.42 -6.78 -32.90
C ASP A 261 34.34 -7.39 -31.49
N GLU A 262 34.77 -6.66 -30.45
CA GLU A 262 34.68 -7.11 -29.06
C GLU A 262 33.22 -7.25 -28.56
N ALA A 263 32.36 -6.29 -28.93
CA ALA A 263 30.92 -6.38 -28.63
C ALA A 263 30.28 -7.61 -29.29
N THR A 264 30.66 -7.94 -30.53
CA THR A 264 30.15 -9.14 -31.20
C THR A 264 30.66 -10.45 -30.58
N ALA A 265 31.90 -10.47 -30.08
CA ALA A 265 32.46 -11.61 -29.34
C ALA A 265 31.72 -11.83 -28.01
N ALA A 266 31.50 -10.76 -27.23
CA ALA A 266 30.75 -10.83 -25.98
C ALA A 266 29.28 -11.27 -26.18
N ALA A 267 28.66 -10.86 -27.29
CA ALA A 267 27.31 -11.30 -27.66
C ALA A 267 27.28 -12.80 -28.01
N ALA A 268 28.30 -13.29 -28.73
CA ALA A 268 28.43 -14.71 -29.07
C ALA A 268 28.64 -15.56 -27.82
N ASP A 269 29.53 -15.16 -26.92
CA ASP A 269 29.81 -15.84 -25.65
C ASP A 269 28.54 -15.93 -24.77
N MET A 270 27.76 -14.84 -24.68
CA MET A 270 26.50 -14.83 -23.92
C MET A 270 25.43 -15.75 -24.54
N ARG A 271 25.36 -15.82 -25.88
CA ARG A 271 24.43 -16.71 -26.59
C ARG A 271 24.80 -18.17 -26.44
N GLU A 272 26.07 -18.50 -26.63
CA GLU A 272 26.57 -19.86 -26.50
C GLU A 272 26.37 -20.36 -25.06
N LEU A 273 26.67 -19.53 -24.07
CA LEU A 273 26.46 -19.87 -22.66
C LEU A 273 24.99 -20.07 -22.33
N THR A 274 24.09 -19.18 -22.78
CA THR A 274 22.65 -19.32 -22.53
C THR A 274 22.06 -20.54 -23.24
N GLU A 275 22.49 -20.84 -24.45
CA GLU A 275 22.09 -22.05 -25.18
C GLU A 275 22.60 -23.32 -24.49
N ALA A 276 23.86 -23.35 -24.06
CA ALA A 276 24.42 -24.47 -23.32
C ALA A 276 23.68 -24.72 -22.00
N LEU A 277 23.31 -23.66 -21.27
CA LEU A 277 22.54 -23.75 -20.02
C LEU A 277 21.10 -24.22 -20.25
N LEU A 278 20.42 -23.73 -21.30
CA LEU A 278 19.06 -24.18 -21.63
C LEU A 278 19.05 -25.64 -22.09
N ASN A 279 20.02 -26.04 -22.92
CA ASN A 279 20.18 -27.42 -23.36
C ASN A 279 20.54 -28.34 -22.19
N GLY A 280 21.42 -27.89 -21.29
CA GLY A 280 21.78 -28.63 -20.08
C GLY A 280 20.59 -28.81 -19.12
N LEU A 281 19.70 -27.82 -19.02
CA LEU A 281 18.46 -27.96 -18.25
C LEU A 281 17.51 -28.94 -18.93
N ALA A 282 17.29 -28.82 -20.24
CA ALA A 282 16.40 -29.70 -20.99
C ALA A 282 16.85 -31.17 -20.96
N GLN A 283 18.16 -31.43 -21.01
CA GLN A 283 18.72 -32.78 -20.96
C GLN A 283 18.75 -33.40 -19.56
N SER A 284 18.63 -32.59 -18.51
CA SER A 284 18.74 -33.07 -17.14
C SER A 284 17.42 -33.56 -16.54
N GLU A 285 16.28 -33.39 -17.23
CA GLU A 285 14.95 -33.93 -16.86
C GLU A 285 14.61 -33.87 -15.35
N GLY A 286 15.09 -32.83 -14.64
CA GLY A 286 14.84 -32.61 -13.20
C GLY A 286 15.98 -32.98 -12.24
N ASP A 287 17.10 -33.52 -12.72
CA ASP A 287 18.30 -33.81 -11.94
C ASP A 287 19.25 -32.61 -11.83
N TYR A 288 19.14 -31.89 -10.72
CA TYR A 288 19.95 -30.69 -10.42
C TYR A 288 21.47 -30.90 -10.41
N SER A 289 21.93 -32.15 -10.28
CA SER A 289 23.35 -32.48 -10.30
C SER A 289 23.91 -32.65 -11.71
N ALA A 290 23.04 -32.93 -12.70
CA ALA A 290 23.42 -33.12 -14.09
C ALA A 290 23.30 -31.83 -14.92
N ALA A 291 22.52 -30.84 -14.45
CA ALA A 291 22.29 -29.56 -15.12
C ALA A 291 23.48 -28.57 -15.10
N TYR A 292 24.66 -28.98 -14.63
CA TYR A 292 25.84 -28.12 -14.57
C TYR A 292 26.61 -28.14 -15.89
N VAL A 293 26.80 -26.96 -16.47
CA VAL A 293 27.64 -26.73 -17.63
C VAL A 293 29.03 -26.29 -17.17
N GLN A 294 30.08 -26.83 -17.80
CA GLN A 294 31.45 -26.43 -17.54
C GLN A 294 31.82 -25.19 -18.37
N ILE A 295 32.31 -24.15 -17.71
CA ILE A 295 32.75 -22.92 -18.34
C ILE A 295 34.28 -22.92 -18.39
N PRO A 296 34.90 -22.67 -19.56
CA PRO A 296 36.36 -22.77 -19.73
C PRO A 296 37.14 -21.67 -19.00
N ARG A 297 36.56 -20.48 -18.85
CA ARG A 297 37.14 -19.32 -18.17
C ARG A 297 36.04 -18.48 -17.53
N GLU A 298 36.36 -17.70 -16.51
CA GLU A 298 35.38 -16.77 -15.94
C GLU A 298 35.10 -15.63 -16.94
N THR A 299 33.88 -15.59 -17.49
CA THR A 299 33.45 -14.57 -18.46
C THR A 299 32.52 -13.54 -17.81
N ALA A 300 32.46 -12.33 -18.36
CA ALA A 300 31.51 -11.29 -17.93
C ALA A 300 30.05 -11.78 -18.05
N ALA A 301 29.74 -12.57 -19.09
CA ALA A 301 28.44 -13.21 -19.29
C ALA A 301 28.04 -14.12 -18.09
N ALA A 302 28.95 -14.95 -17.59
CA ALA A 302 28.68 -15.82 -16.45
C ALA A 302 28.41 -15.00 -15.17
N ARG A 303 29.23 -13.97 -14.90
CA ARG A 303 29.03 -13.05 -13.77
C ARG A 303 27.69 -12.33 -13.85
N PHE A 304 27.33 -11.84 -15.02
CA PHE A 304 26.05 -11.16 -15.27
C PHE A 304 24.85 -12.09 -15.00
N LEU A 305 24.87 -13.33 -15.49
CA LEU A 305 23.80 -14.31 -15.26
C LEU A 305 23.58 -14.65 -13.77
N ILE A 306 24.66 -14.67 -12.99
CA ILE A 306 24.57 -14.94 -11.55
C ILE A 306 24.05 -13.71 -10.79
N ARG A 307 24.52 -12.52 -11.16
CA ARG A 307 24.09 -11.26 -10.54
C ARG A 307 22.62 -10.97 -10.83
N SER A 308 22.17 -11.25 -12.05
CA SER A 308 20.77 -11.18 -12.47
C SER A 308 19.89 -12.31 -11.92
N LYS A 309 20.45 -13.24 -11.12
CA LYS A 309 19.72 -14.34 -10.47
C LYS A 309 19.04 -15.27 -11.48
N VAL A 310 19.65 -15.47 -12.63
CA VAL A 310 19.21 -16.42 -13.66
C VAL A 310 20.00 -17.73 -13.57
N ALA A 311 21.24 -17.67 -13.06
CA ALA A 311 22.12 -18.82 -12.92
C ALA A 311 22.80 -18.89 -11.54
N GLN A 312 23.33 -20.06 -11.19
CA GLN A 312 24.05 -20.30 -9.93
C GLN A 312 25.32 -21.13 -10.17
N PHE A 313 26.42 -20.75 -9.51
CA PHE A 313 27.64 -21.56 -9.49
C PHE A 313 27.46 -22.82 -8.63
N HIS A 314 28.25 -23.84 -8.95
CA HIS A 314 28.38 -25.01 -8.11
C HIS A 314 29.08 -24.63 -6.78
N PRO A 315 28.56 -25.04 -5.60
CA PRO A 315 29.11 -24.62 -4.30
C PRO A 315 30.58 -24.96 -4.06
N LYS A 316 31.13 -25.94 -4.80
CA LYS A 316 32.51 -26.42 -4.69
C LYS A 316 33.37 -26.13 -5.92
N ASP A 317 32.78 -25.68 -7.03
CA ASP A 317 33.48 -25.52 -8.31
C ASP A 317 32.98 -24.26 -9.03
N ALA A 318 33.83 -23.23 -9.06
CA ALA A 318 33.50 -21.96 -9.71
C ALA A 318 33.48 -22.04 -11.25
N MET A 319 33.92 -23.15 -11.84
CA MET A 319 33.88 -23.38 -13.29
C MET A 319 32.61 -24.10 -13.74
N ARG A 320 31.69 -24.41 -12.82
CA ARG A 320 30.42 -25.06 -13.14
C ARG A 320 29.25 -24.15 -12.86
N LEU A 321 28.42 -23.92 -13.87
CA LEU A 321 27.25 -23.06 -13.80
C LEU A 321 25.99 -23.83 -14.17
N ARG A 322 24.89 -23.59 -13.46
CA ARG A 322 23.57 -24.12 -13.81
C ARG A 322 22.54 -23.00 -13.93
N LEU A 323 21.53 -23.21 -14.76
CA LEU A 323 20.36 -22.34 -14.84
C LEU A 323 19.44 -22.61 -13.63
N ILE A 324 18.80 -21.55 -13.11
CA ILE A 324 17.71 -21.72 -12.15
C ILE A 324 16.49 -22.22 -12.91
N ASP A 325 15.92 -23.33 -12.46
CA ASP A 325 14.74 -23.91 -13.09
C ASP A 325 13.49 -23.07 -12.76
N PHE A 326 13.01 -22.32 -13.76
CA PHE A 326 11.79 -21.52 -13.67
C PHE A 326 10.53 -22.28 -14.12
N GLY A 327 10.68 -23.50 -14.66
CA GLY A 327 9.58 -24.28 -15.22
C GLY A 327 8.97 -25.29 -14.24
N ARG A 328 9.67 -25.61 -13.14
CA ARG A 328 9.19 -26.56 -12.14
C ARG A 328 8.25 -25.90 -11.14
N GLU A 329 6.95 -26.01 -11.38
CA GLU A 329 5.92 -25.76 -10.38
C GLU A 329 5.73 -27.01 -9.49
N LEU A 330 5.33 -26.83 -8.22
CA LEU A 330 5.22 -27.93 -7.24
C LEU A 330 3.98 -28.82 -7.44
N ASP A 331 3.07 -28.46 -8.36
CA ASP A 331 1.74 -29.06 -8.51
C ASP A 331 1.49 -29.78 -9.86
N ASP A 332 2.52 -29.97 -10.70
CA ASP A 332 2.45 -30.82 -11.91
C ASP A 332 3.13 -32.19 -11.72
#